data_AF-U6RAM2-F1
#
_entry.id   AF-U6RAM2-F1
#
_cell.length_a   1.000
_cell.length_b   1.000
_cell.length_c   1.000
_cell.angle_alpha   90.00
_cell.angle_beta   90.00
_cell.angle_gamma   90.00
#
_symmetry.space_group_name_H-M   'P 1'
#
loop_
_entity.id
_entity.type
_entity.pdbx_description
1 polymer ?
#
loop_
_entity_poly.entity_id
_entity_poly.type
_entity_poly.pdbx_seq_one_letter_code
_entity_poly.pdbx_strand_id
1 'polypeptide(L)'
;MEFEGTFFGMRETMGFKYQYILELNQNGSFFFKIIVQDAMPQCQGKWRFENNKFIILDCHEVSVWETLTNGYMNNCDYKIKILNKNKLRYNNIILKRKND
;
A
#
# COMPACT_ATOMS: atom_id res chain seq x y z
N MET A 1 5.61 18.05 -5.91
CA MET A 1 6.42 16.84 -5.63
C MET A 1 5.61 15.67 -6.13
N GLU A 2 6.08 15.01 -7.19
CA GLU A 2 5.40 13.84 -7.77
C GLU A 2 5.78 12.60 -6.95
N PHE A 3 4.80 11.95 -6.32
CA PHE A 3 4.96 10.74 -5.51
C PHE A 3 4.45 9.49 -6.23
N GLU A 4 3.78 9.68 -7.35
CA GLU A 4 3.27 8.67 -8.26
C GLU A 4 4.35 7.68 -8.67
N GLY A 5 3.99 6.42 -8.76
CA GLY A 5 4.88 5.31 -9.07
C GLY A 5 4.75 4.14 -8.10
N THR A 6 5.55 3.11 -8.36
CA THR A 6 5.52 1.85 -7.61
C THR A 6 6.60 1.82 -6.54
N PHE A 7 6.25 1.30 -5.36
CA PHE A 7 7.13 1.14 -4.21
C PHE A 7 7.07 -0.28 -3.69
N PHE A 8 8.23 -0.81 -3.29
CA PHE A 8 8.41 -2.18 -2.83
C PHE A 8 9.01 -2.22 -1.43
N GLY A 9 8.48 -3.08 -0.57
CA GLY A 9 9.06 -3.40 0.72
C GLY A 9 9.01 -4.88 1.00
N MET A 10 9.92 -5.35 1.85
CA MET A 10 9.93 -6.72 2.33
C MET A 10 10.15 -6.71 3.84
N ARG A 11 9.48 -7.64 4.53
CA ARG A 11 9.69 -7.92 5.94
C ARG A 11 9.72 -9.43 6.14
N GLU A 12 10.61 -9.87 7.00
CA GLU A 12 10.65 -11.25 7.47
C GLU A 12 10.42 -11.26 8.99
N THR A 13 9.52 -12.11 9.47
CA THR A 13 9.26 -12.26 10.90
C THR A 13 8.80 -13.68 11.19
N MET A 14 9.39 -14.32 12.21
CA MET A 14 9.07 -15.69 12.61
C MET A 14 9.10 -16.71 11.44
N GLY A 15 10.00 -16.52 10.47
CA GLY A 15 10.11 -17.38 9.28
C GLY A 15 9.11 -17.07 8.15
N PHE A 16 8.16 -16.16 8.37
CA PHE A 16 7.22 -15.71 7.35
C PHE A 16 7.77 -14.50 6.59
N LYS A 17 7.71 -14.59 5.26
CA LYS A 17 8.11 -13.51 4.34
C LYS A 17 6.86 -12.75 3.90
N TYR A 18 6.91 -11.43 4.07
CA TYR A 18 5.88 -10.49 3.66
C TYR A 18 6.48 -9.58 2.61
N GLN A 19 5.86 -9.53 1.43
CA GLN A 19 6.19 -8.56 0.40
C GLN A 19 5.08 -7.54 0.30
N TYR A 20 5.46 -6.28 0.11
CA TYR A 20 4.54 -5.14 0.07
C TYR A 20 4.77 -4.41 -1.24
N ILE A 21 3.69 -4.17 -1.98
CA ILE A 21 3.69 -3.46 -3.25
C ILE A 21 2.66 -2.34 -3.14
N LEU A 22 3.11 -1.10 -3.27
CA LEU A 22 2.25 0.07 -3.31
C LEU A 22 2.44 0.80 -4.64
N GLU A 23 1.35 1.05 -5.34
CA GLU A 23 1.31 1.85 -6.55
C GLU A 23 0.44 3.08 -6.32
N LEU A 24 1.01 4.26 -6.56
CA LEU A 24 0.29 5.53 -6.51
C LEU A 24 0.14 6.06 -7.93
N ASN A 25 -1.09 6.23 -8.40
CA ASN A 25 -1.41 6.67 -9.75
C ASN A 25 -1.65 8.19 -9.82
N GLN A 26 -1.39 8.77 -11.00
CA GLN A 26 -1.60 10.20 -11.29
C GLN A 26 -3.07 10.65 -11.21
N ASN A 27 -4.01 9.73 -11.42
CA ASN A 27 -5.45 10.00 -11.29
C ASN A 27 -5.95 9.98 -9.82
N GLY A 28 -5.03 9.95 -8.84
CA GLY A 28 -5.33 9.89 -7.42
C GLY A 28 -5.82 8.53 -6.93
N SER A 29 -5.76 7.47 -7.75
CA SER A 29 -6.01 6.10 -7.30
C SER A 29 -4.74 5.41 -6.81
N PHE A 30 -4.88 4.39 -5.98
CA PHE A 30 -3.78 3.53 -5.57
C PHE A 30 -4.14 2.06 -5.68
N PHE A 31 -3.10 1.23 -5.72
CA PHE A 31 -3.19 -0.20 -5.51
C PHE A 31 -2.17 -0.61 -4.44
N PHE A 32 -2.62 -1.29 -3.40
CA PHE A 32 -1.77 -1.76 -2.32
C PHE A 32 -1.98 -3.26 -2.10
N LYS A 33 -0.89 -4.02 -2.16
CA LYS A 33 -0.89 -5.47 -2.11
C LYS A 33 0.15 -5.97 -1.14
N ILE A 34 -0.24 -6.96 -0.35
CA ILE A 34 0.63 -7.66 0.58
C ILE A 34 0.63 -9.14 0.20
N ILE A 35 1.80 -9.68 -0.09
CA ILE A 35 1.99 -11.09 -0.45
C ILE A 35 2.57 -11.79 0.77
N VAL A 36 1.86 -12.81 1.24
CA VAL A 36 2.29 -13.75 2.28
C VAL A 36 2.24 -15.17 1.73
N GLN A 37 2.71 -16.18 2.48
CA GLN A 37 2.84 -17.56 1.97
C GLN A 37 1.55 -18.10 1.31
N ASP A 38 0.41 -17.96 2.00
CA ASP A 38 -0.86 -18.57 1.57
C ASP A 38 -1.96 -17.56 1.25
N ALA A 39 -1.64 -16.26 1.24
CA ALA A 39 -2.62 -15.22 1.02
C ALA A 39 -2.04 -14.00 0.34
N MET A 40 -2.92 -13.26 -0.32
CA MET A 40 -2.55 -12.09 -1.12
C MET A 40 -3.56 -10.95 -0.91
N PRO A 41 -3.72 -10.45 0.32
CA PRO A 41 -4.62 -9.34 0.58
C PRO A 41 -4.23 -8.12 -0.26
N GLN A 42 -5.24 -7.50 -0.84
CA GLN A 42 -5.10 -6.32 -1.68
C GLN A 42 -6.16 -5.28 -1.33
N CYS A 43 -5.85 -4.04 -1.64
CA CYS A 43 -6.69 -2.89 -1.43
C CYS A 43 -6.47 -1.90 -2.56
N GLN A 44 -7.55 -1.34 -3.07
CA GLN A 44 -7.54 -0.27 -4.05
C GLN A 44 -8.48 0.84 -3.60
N GLY A 45 -8.23 2.05 -4.06
CA GLY A 45 -9.06 3.19 -3.71
C GLY A 45 -8.40 4.51 -4.08
N LYS A 46 -8.66 5.54 -3.28
CA LYS A 46 -8.10 6.88 -3.48
C LYS A 46 -7.04 7.19 -2.45
N TRP A 47 -6.05 8.01 -2.84
CA TRP A 47 -5.03 8.48 -1.93
C TRP A 47 -5.02 10.00 -1.86
N ARG A 48 -4.66 10.53 -0.69
CA ARG A 48 -4.57 11.97 -0.43
C ARG A 48 -3.37 12.30 0.44
N PHE A 49 -2.88 13.53 0.33
CA PHE A 49 -1.87 14.05 1.23
C PHE A 49 -2.50 14.55 2.53
N GLU A 50 -1.76 14.36 3.61
CA GLU A 50 -2.03 14.99 4.90
C GLU A 50 -0.75 15.71 5.37
N ASN A 51 -0.84 17.04 5.49
CA ASN A 51 0.22 17.92 5.99
C ASN A 51 1.59 17.79 5.29
N ASN A 52 1.60 17.39 4.00
CA ASN A 52 2.81 17.10 3.21
C ASN A 52 3.81 16.10 3.85
N LYS A 53 3.37 15.39 4.89
CA LYS A 53 4.18 14.45 5.67
C LYS A 53 3.64 13.02 5.57
N PHE A 54 2.36 12.89 5.26
CA PHE A 54 1.68 11.61 5.18
C PHE A 54 0.90 11.48 3.87
N ILE A 55 0.80 10.25 3.40
CA ILE A 55 -0.12 9.78 2.38
C ILE A 55 -1.15 8.92 3.09
N ILE A 56 -2.42 9.25 2.91
CA ILE A 56 -3.55 8.45 3.41
C ILE A 56 -4.08 7.65 2.23
N LEU A 57 -4.23 6.34 2.41
CA LEU A 57 -4.84 5.44 1.45
C LEU A 57 -6.24 5.07 1.93
N ASP A 58 -7.27 5.58 1.28
CA ASP A 58 -8.67 5.29 1.61
C ASP A 58 -9.14 4.06 0.84
N CYS A 59 -9.30 2.94 1.55
CA CYS A 59 -9.71 1.66 0.98
C CYS A 59 -11.25 1.61 0.83
N HIS A 60 -11.78 2.32 -0.15
CA HIS A 60 -13.22 2.43 -0.38
C HIS A 60 -13.55 2.15 -1.84
N GLU A 61 -13.37 0.92 -2.30
CA GLU A 61 -14.06 0.39 -3.49
C GLU A 61 -13.81 -1.10 -3.62
N VAL A 62 -14.63 -1.88 -2.92
CA VAL A 62 -14.79 -3.31 -3.23
C VAL A 62 -16.27 -3.61 -3.31
N SER A 63 -16.71 -4.12 -4.45
CA SER A 63 -18.09 -4.59 -4.58
C SER A 63 -18.34 -5.75 -3.61
N VAL A 64 -19.56 -5.83 -3.06
CA VAL A 64 -19.97 -6.88 -2.10
C VAL A 64 -19.69 -8.30 -2.64
N TRP A 65 -19.66 -8.47 -3.97
CA TRP A 65 -19.37 -9.74 -4.65
C TRP A 65 -17.92 -10.22 -4.53
N GLU A 66 -16.95 -9.32 -4.42
CA GLU A 66 -15.53 -9.67 -4.22
C GLU A 66 -15.17 -9.97 -2.76
N THR A 67 -16.10 -9.68 -1.84
CA THR A 67 -15.91 -9.88 -0.39
C THR A 67 -15.86 -11.36 -0.01
N LEU A 68 -16.45 -12.24 -0.83
CA LEU A 68 -16.60 -13.67 -0.51
C LEU A 68 -15.39 -14.55 -0.91
N THR A 69 -14.47 -14.06 -1.74
CA THR A 69 -13.46 -14.93 -2.39
C THR A 69 -11.99 -14.57 -2.11
N ASN A 70 -11.65 -13.35 -1.66
CA ASN A 70 -10.25 -12.88 -1.73
C ASN A 70 -9.58 -12.42 -0.42
N GLY A 71 -10.14 -12.68 0.76
CA GLY A 71 -9.45 -12.38 2.03
C GLY A 71 -9.06 -10.89 2.16
N TYR A 72 -10.04 -10.00 1.97
CA TYR A 72 -9.83 -8.56 2.01
C TYR A 72 -9.35 -8.07 3.40
N MET A 73 -8.45 -7.10 3.39
CA MET A 73 -8.09 -6.37 4.61
C MET A 73 -9.25 -5.45 4.98
N ASN A 74 -9.74 -5.55 6.21
CA ASN A 74 -10.83 -4.72 6.74
C ASN A 74 -10.60 -3.22 6.44
N ASN A 75 -11.71 -2.49 6.24
CA ASN A 75 -11.86 -1.04 5.95
C ASN A 75 -11.03 -0.12 6.87
N CYS A 76 -9.72 -0.15 6.71
CA CYS A 76 -8.77 0.66 7.47
C CYS A 76 -8.06 1.57 6.49
N ASP A 77 -8.21 2.88 6.68
CA ASP A 77 -7.38 3.84 5.99
C ASP A 77 -5.92 3.62 6.38
N TYR A 78 -5.03 3.45 5.39
CA TYR A 78 -3.61 3.25 5.66
C TYR A 78 -2.88 4.57 5.70
N LYS A 79 -2.15 4.82 6.80
CA LYS A 79 -1.30 6.01 6.96
C LYS A 79 0.15 5.68 6.61
N ILE A 80 0.66 6.33 5.58
CA ILE A 80 2.03 6.17 5.08
C ILE A 80 2.81 7.44 5.35
N LYS A 81 3.93 7.34 6.06
CA LYS A 81 4.83 8.47 6.32
C LYS A 81 5.78 8.67 5.15
N ILE A 82 5.86 9.90 4.65
CA ILE A 82 6.82 10.30 3.63
C ILE A 82 8.18 10.48 4.30
N LEU A 83 9.20 9.74 3.85
CA LEU A 83 10.59 9.97 4.27
C LEU A 83 11.32 10.84 3.26
N ASN A 84 11.17 10.53 1.97
CA ASN A 84 11.57 11.34 0.83
C ASN A 84 10.86 10.85 -0.44
N LYS A 85 11.13 11.48 -1.59
CA LYS A 85 10.51 11.13 -2.88
C LYS A 85 10.64 9.66 -3.29
N ASN A 86 11.64 8.93 -2.79
CA ASN A 86 11.94 7.55 -3.16
C ASN A 86 11.72 6.55 -2.01
N LYS A 87 11.33 7.02 -0.82
CA LYS A 87 11.19 6.18 0.38
C LYS A 87 9.95 6.58 1.16
N LEU A 88 9.07 5.61 1.36
CA LEU A 88 7.88 5.72 2.17
C LEU A 88 7.99 4.76 3.36
N ARG A 89 7.39 5.11 4.50
CA ARG A 89 7.30 4.24 5.67
C ARG A 89 5.85 3.86 5.90
N TYR A 90 5.60 2.55 5.90
CA TYR A 90 4.33 1.95 6.29
C TYR A 90 4.58 1.09 7.51
N ASN A 91 3.94 1.37 8.65
CA ASN A 91 4.21 0.69 9.93
C ASN A 91 5.73 0.59 10.25
N ASN A 92 6.27 -0.62 10.30
CA ASN A 92 7.67 -0.93 10.58
C ASN A 92 8.49 -1.28 9.35
N ILE A 93 7.99 -0.99 8.14
CA ILE A 93 8.68 -1.29 6.88
C ILE A 93 8.95 -0.01 6.09
N ILE A 94 10.02 -0.07 5.28
CA ILE A 94 10.38 0.96 4.33
C ILE A 94 10.03 0.45 2.92
N LEU A 95 9.13 1.16 2.25
CA LEU A 95 8.82 0.97 0.85
C LEU A 95 9.79 1.84 0.02
N LYS A 96 10.55 1.22 -0.87
CA LYS A 96 11.48 1.89 -1.77
C LYS A 96 10.84 2.01 -3.15
N ARG A 97 10.94 3.18 -3.76
CA ARG A 97 10.50 3.40 -5.14
C ARG A 97 11.23 2.43 -6.06
N LYS A 98 10.50 1.84 -7.01
CA LYS A 98 11.08 1.15 -8.16
C LYS A 98 11.80 2.20 -9.00
N ASN A 99 13.12 2.17 -8.96
CA ASN A 99 13.89 2.83 -10.01
C ASN A 99 13.88 1.86 -11.18
N ASP A 100 13.38 2.28 -12.34
CA ASP A 100 13.78 1.66 -13.61
C ASP A 100 15.30 1.74 -13.79
#